data_AF-A0A1B3X4U2-F1
#
_entry.id   AF-A0A1B3X4U2-F1
#
_cell.length_a   1.000
_cell.length_b   1.000
_cell.length_c   1.000
_cell.angle_alpha   90.00
_cell.angle_beta   90.00
_cell.angle_gamma   90.00
#
_symmetry.space_group_name_H-M   'P 1'
#
loop_
_entity.id
_entity.type
_entity.pdbx_description
1 polymer ?
#
loop_
_entity_poly.entity_id
_entity_poly.type
_entity_poly.pdbx_seq_one_letter_code
_entity_poly.pdbx_strand_id
1 'polypeptide(L)'
;MELEKFKNHIRILGKGEAARYRNLYIKKFVDPYTHAQCYQERIEQLYEFSDGFCYEGYLWDFLKSETYIGETQIEEYRKFLKQVFVFWDNNSRDRIFIKDYWKFDKKDVIELDYNLLLDHLEFFPEDIYITNETLRWTIVFTHEDDLLGKRLIIQDGRI
;
A
#
# COMPACT_ATOMS: atom_id res chain seq x y z
N MET A 1 19.34 8.10 3.51
CA MET A 1 20.14 6.86 3.34
C MET A 1 20.15 6.51 1.85
N GLU A 2 21.11 5.74 1.32
CA GLU A 2 21.06 5.27 -0.08
C GLU A 2 20.15 4.03 -0.20
N LEU A 3 19.44 3.86 -1.32
CA LEU A 3 18.50 2.74 -1.53
C LEU A 3 19.15 1.36 -1.29
N GLU A 4 20.38 1.17 -1.78
CA GLU A 4 21.10 -0.11 -1.59
C GLU A 4 21.46 -0.38 -0.14
N LYS A 5 21.67 0.67 0.67
CA LYS A 5 21.86 0.52 2.13
C LYS A 5 20.53 0.27 2.83
N PHE A 6 19.46 0.92 2.39
CA PHE A 6 18.11 0.71 2.90
C PHE A 6 17.68 -0.76 2.73
N LYS A 7 17.94 -1.35 1.55
CA LYS A 7 17.64 -2.76 1.25
C LYS A 7 18.25 -3.77 2.22
N ASN A 8 19.34 -3.43 2.92
CA ASN A 8 19.96 -4.29 3.93
C ASN A 8 19.19 -4.35 5.26
N HIS A 9 18.20 -3.48 5.46
CA HIS A 9 17.43 -3.35 6.70
C HIS A 9 15.97 -3.80 6.55
N ILE A 10 15.61 -4.35 5.41
CA ILE A 10 14.26 -4.81 5.09
C ILE A 10 14.29 -6.28 4.70
N ARG A 11 13.13 -6.93 4.77
CA ARG A 11 12.91 -8.25 4.16
C ARG A 11 11.85 -8.10 3.07
N ILE A 12 12.23 -8.38 1.83
CA ILE A 12 11.26 -8.55 0.74
C ILE A 12 10.72 -9.98 0.85
N LEU A 13 9.40 -10.14 0.97
CA LEU A 13 8.79 -11.47 1.06
C LEU A 13 8.97 -12.25 -0.23
N GLY A 14 9.07 -13.58 -0.12
CA GLY A 14 9.12 -14.44 -1.31
C GLY A 14 7.83 -14.34 -2.12
N LYS A 15 7.89 -14.48 -3.46
CA LYS A 15 6.74 -14.25 -4.37
C LYS A 15 5.45 -14.96 -3.94
N GLY A 16 5.53 -16.22 -3.51
CA GLY A 16 4.36 -16.97 -3.03
C GLY A 16 3.82 -16.48 -1.69
N GLU A 17 4.71 -16.05 -0.79
CA GLU A 17 4.35 -15.46 0.50
C GLU A 17 3.68 -14.09 0.31
N ALA A 18 4.27 -13.23 -0.53
CA ALA A 18 3.72 -11.93 -0.91
C ALA A 18 2.32 -12.07 -1.53
N ALA A 19 2.15 -12.98 -2.50
CA ALA A 19 0.85 -13.22 -3.13
C ALA A 19 -0.21 -13.69 -2.11
N ARG A 20 0.15 -14.62 -1.23
CA ARG A 20 -0.75 -15.08 -0.16
C ARG A 20 -1.11 -13.94 0.80
N TYR A 21 -0.14 -13.12 1.19
CA TYR A 21 -0.36 -11.99 2.09
C TYR A 21 -1.30 -10.95 1.49
N ARG A 22 -1.06 -10.53 0.24
CA ARG A 22 -1.94 -9.60 -0.49
C ARG A 22 -3.37 -10.12 -0.59
N ASN A 23 -3.55 -11.40 -0.90
CA ASN A 23 -4.88 -12.00 -0.95
C ASN A 23 -5.60 -11.99 0.42
N LEU A 24 -4.86 -12.23 1.51
CA LEU A 24 -5.40 -12.13 2.87
C LEU A 24 -5.79 -10.70 3.21
N TYR A 25 -4.96 -9.72 2.85
CA TYR A 25 -5.25 -8.30 3.02
C TYR A 25 -6.54 -7.91 2.30
N ILE A 26 -6.64 -8.22 1.00
CA ILE A 26 -7.81 -7.88 0.17
C ILE A 26 -9.06 -8.49 0.79
N LYS A 27 -9.04 -9.78 1.13
CA LYS A 27 -10.18 -10.45 1.79
C LYS A 27 -10.59 -9.77 3.10
N LYS A 28 -9.62 -9.28 3.87
CA LYS A 28 -9.84 -8.67 5.17
C LYS A 28 -10.44 -7.26 5.06
N PHE A 29 -9.81 -6.38 4.29
CA PHE A 29 -10.09 -4.94 4.32
C PHE A 29 -10.87 -4.41 3.12
N VAL A 30 -10.88 -5.11 2.00
CA VAL A 30 -11.50 -4.64 0.76
C VAL A 30 -12.92 -5.20 0.63
N ASP A 31 -13.88 -4.35 0.28
CA ASP A 31 -15.26 -4.70 -0.03
C ASP A 31 -15.48 -4.78 -1.54
N PRO A 32 -15.51 -5.99 -2.12
CA PRO A 32 -15.76 -6.16 -3.53
C PRO A 32 -17.26 -6.06 -3.91
N TYR A 33 -18.17 -5.86 -2.95
CA TYR A 33 -19.61 -6.03 -3.19
C TYR A 33 -20.36 -4.70 -3.35
N THR A 34 -20.07 -3.68 -2.54
CA THR A 34 -20.80 -2.40 -2.56
C THR A 34 -20.74 -1.71 -3.93
N HIS A 35 -19.59 -1.80 -4.62
CA HIS A 35 -19.39 -1.30 -5.97
C HIS A 35 -18.91 -2.41 -6.91
N ALA A 36 -19.57 -3.57 -6.88
CA ALA A 36 -19.11 -4.80 -7.53
C ALA A 36 -18.70 -4.66 -9.01
N GLN A 37 -19.46 -3.93 -9.82
CA GLN A 37 -19.08 -3.71 -11.22
C GLN A 37 -17.77 -2.93 -11.34
N CYS A 38 -17.64 -1.82 -10.60
CA CYS A 38 -16.44 -1.00 -10.58
C CYS A 38 -15.24 -1.79 -10.04
N TYR A 39 -15.45 -2.60 -8.99
CA TYR A 39 -14.43 -3.48 -8.44
C TYR A 39 -13.97 -4.52 -9.46
N GLN A 40 -14.91 -5.17 -10.15
CA GLN A 40 -14.60 -6.18 -11.15
C GLN A 40 -13.77 -5.58 -12.30
N GLU A 41 -14.22 -4.46 -12.85
CA GLU A 41 -13.55 -3.77 -13.96
C GLU A 41 -12.18 -3.21 -13.56
N ARG A 42 -12.05 -2.63 -12.37
CA ARG A 42 -10.84 -1.88 -11.98
C ARG A 42 -9.85 -2.67 -11.15
N ILE A 43 -10.25 -3.72 -10.43
CA ILE A 43 -9.38 -4.47 -9.50
C ILE A 43 -9.26 -5.95 -9.88
N GLU A 44 -10.38 -6.62 -10.17
CA GLU A 44 -10.38 -8.07 -10.43
C GLU A 44 -9.85 -8.40 -11.84
N GLN A 45 -10.25 -7.62 -12.84
CA GLN A 45 -9.79 -7.80 -14.21
C GLN A 45 -8.35 -7.29 -14.38
N LEU A 46 -7.54 -8.13 -15.02
CA LEU A 46 -6.19 -7.75 -15.44
C LEU A 46 -6.16 -7.46 -16.94
N TYR A 47 -5.49 -6.38 -17.29
CA TYR A 47 -5.26 -5.96 -18.67
C TYR A 47 -3.77 -6.10 -19.00
N GLU A 48 -3.49 -6.35 -20.27
CA GLU A 48 -2.12 -6.45 -20.77
C GLU A 48 -1.54 -5.05 -20.99
N PHE A 49 -0.40 -4.78 -20.35
CA PHE A 49 0.39 -3.56 -20.52
C PHE A 49 1.84 -3.89 -20.87
N SER A 50 2.65 -2.86 -21.17
CA SER A 50 4.06 -3.03 -21.53
C SER A 50 4.92 -3.68 -20.43
N ASP A 51 4.43 -3.68 -19.20
CA ASP A 51 5.08 -4.22 -17.99
C ASP A 51 4.26 -5.35 -17.34
N GLY A 52 3.45 -6.05 -18.15
CA GLY A 52 2.71 -7.24 -17.79
C GLY A 52 1.25 -6.96 -17.39
N PHE A 53 0.62 -7.98 -16.80
CA PHE A 53 -0.79 -7.93 -16.41
C PHE A 53 -1.01 -7.09 -15.14
N CYS A 54 -1.77 -6.00 -15.29
CA CYS A 54 -2.06 -5.02 -14.25
C CYS A 54 -3.56 -4.76 -14.16
N TYR A 55 -4.02 -4.32 -12.98
CA TYR A 55 -5.37 -3.76 -12.84
C TYR A 55 -5.30 -2.23 -12.95
N GLU A 56 -6.46 -1.56 -12.93
CA GLU A 56 -6.56 -0.13 -13.24
C GLU A 56 -7.05 0.77 -12.10
N GLY A 57 -7.52 0.20 -11.00
CA GLY A 57 -8.01 0.92 -9.82
C GLY A 57 -7.00 0.97 -8.68
N TYR A 58 -7.46 1.49 -7.55
CA TYR A 58 -6.73 1.46 -6.29
C TYR A 58 -7.52 0.62 -5.29
N LEU A 59 -6.87 -0.26 -4.53
CA LEU A 59 -7.59 -1.03 -3.50
C LEU A 59 -8.24 -0.13 -2.45
N TRP A 60 -7.69 1.07 -2.22
CA TRP A 60 -8.22 2.01 -1.26
C TRP A 60 -9.57 2.62 -1.65
N ASP A 61 -9.92 2.64 -2.95
CA ASP A 61 -11.28 2.99 -3.45
C ASP A 61 -12.37 2.04 -2.90
N PHE A 62 -11.97 0.88 -2.38
CA PHE A 62 -12.86 -0.21 -2.01
C PHE A 62 -12.65 -0.69 -0.57
N LEU A 63 -12.11 0.14 0.33
CA LEU A 63 -11.98 -0.25 1.73
C LEU A 63 -13.36 -0.37 2.40
N LYS A 64 -13.50 -1.33 3.32
CA LYS A 64 -14.72 -1.51 4.13
C LYS A 64 -14.98 -0.36 5.11
N SER A 65 -13.93 0.41 5.44
CA SER A 65 -13.99 1.55 6.35
C SER A 65 -13.20 2.71 5.77
N GLU A 66 -13.74 3.92 5.94
CA GLU A 66 -13.16 5.18 5.49
C GLU A 66 -12.86 6.10 6.69
N THR A 67 -12.15 5.61 7.71
CA THR A 67 -11.73 6.48 8.82
C THR A 67 -10.50 7.24 8.39
N TYR A 68 -10.62 8.55 8.19
CA TYR A 68 -9.48 9.42 7.89
C TYR A 68 -8.73 9.80 9.17
N ILE A 69 -7.41 9.72 9.13
CA ILE A 69 -6.50 10.09 10.21
C ILE A 69 -5.49 11.16 9.73
N GLY A 70 -4.88 11.87 10.68
CA GLY A 70 -3.89 12.92 10.37
C GLY A 70 -2.45 12.46 10.59
N GLU A 71 -1.50 13.21 10.02
CA GLU A 71 -0.05 12.98 10.20
C GLU A 71 0.38 12.92 11.68
N THR A 72 -0.26 13.68 12.56
CA THR A 72 0.01 13.62 14.01
C THR A 72 -0.22 12.21 14.58
N GLN A 73 -1.25 11.49 14.12
CA GLN A 73 -1.53 10.12 14.58
C GLN A 73 -0.48 9.13 14.05
N ILE A 74 -0.02 9.32 12.81
CA ILE A 74 1.09 8.55 12.21
C ILE A 74 2.36 8.69 13.05
N GLU A 75 2.70 9.91 13.45
CA GLU A 75 3.85 10.17 14.31
C GLU A 75 3.67 9.59 15.73
N GLU A 76 2.45 9.56 16.27
CA GLU A 76 2.17 8.90 17.55
C GLU A 76 2.41 7.38 17.50
N TYR A 77 2.12 6.75 16.37
CA TYR A 77 2.31 5.31 16.17
C TYR A 77 3.78 4.88 16.18
N ARG A 78 4.73 5.77 15.87
CA ARG A 78 6.18 5.51 16.01
C ARG A 78 6.60 5.02 17.38
N LYS A 79 5.86 5.42 18.43
CA LYS A 79 6.15 5.05 19.82
C LYS A 79 6.01 3.55 20.06
N PHE A 80 5.09 2.87 19.36
CA PHE A 80 4.71 1.50 19.70
C PHE A 80 4.55 0.55 18.50
N LEU A 81 4.32 1.04 17.29
CA LEU A 81 4.50 0.23 16.09
C LEU A 81 6.00 -0.05 15.89
N LYS A 82 6.28 -1.29 15.46
CA LYS A 82 7.62 -1.81 15.20
C LYS A 82 7.60 -2.48 13.84
N GLN A 83 7.54 -3.80 13.78
CA GLN A 83 7.50 -4.53 12.52
C GLN A 83 6.17 -4.32 11.78
N VAL A 84 6.25 -3.88 10.53
CA VAL A 84 5.09 -3.71 9.62
C VAL A 84 5.38 -4.36 8.27
N PHE A 85 4.31 -4.64 7.53
CA PHE A 85 4.33 -4.96 6.11
C PHE A 85 3.82 -3.77 5.32
N VAL A 86 4.48 -3.47 4.21
CA VAL A 86 4.07 -2.45 3.24
C VAL A 86 4.01 -3.04 1.84
N PHE A 87 2.99 -2.67 1.09
CA PHE A 87 2.84 -2.97 -0.34
C PHE A 87 2.02 -1.87 -1.02
N TRP A 88 1.85 -1.96 -2.34
CA TRP A 88 1.14 -0.97 -3.16
C TRP A 88 0.36 -1.64 -4.30
N ASP A 89 -0.35 -0.84 -5.07
CA ASP A 89 -1.17 -1.31 -6.18
C ASP A 89 -0.36 -1.90 -7.34
N ASN A 90 -0.91 -2.93 -7.99
CA ASN A 90 -0.33 -3.53 -9.20
C ASN A 90 -0.74 -2.75 -10.45
N ASN A 91 -0.50 -1.44 -10.44
CA ASN A 91 -0.76 -0.54 -11.56
C ASN A 91 0.37 -0.61 -12.59
N SER A 92 0.05 -0.37 -13.86
CA SER A 92 1.05 -0.35 -14.93
C SER A 92 1.81 0.97 -14.95
N ARG A 93 3.10 0.91 -15.28
CA ARG A 93 3.91 2.08 -15.63
C ARG A 93 3.38 2.86 -16.84
N ASP A 94 2.59 2.22 -17.71
CA ASP A 94 1.98 2.88 -18.86
C ASP A 94 0.96 3.93 -18.42
N ARG A 95 0.47 3.83 -17.18
CA ARG A 95 -0.50 4.72 -16.56
C ARG A 95 0.09 5.63 -15.48
N ILE A 96 1.37 5.44 -15.13
CA ILE A 96 2.08 6.24 -14.12
C ILE A 96 3.18 7.07 -14.83
N PHE A 97 2.97 8.37 -14.90
CA PHE A 97 3.85 9.31 -15.61
C PHE A 97 5.03 9.82 -14.76
N ILE A 98 5.23 9.26 -13.57
CA ILE A 98 6.35 9.59 -12.69
C ILE A 98 7.55 8.71 -13.05
N LYS A 99 8.67 9.36 -13.40
CA LYS A 99 9.90 8.65 -13.76
C LYS A 99 10.46 7.89 -12.55
N ASP A 100 10.88 6.65 -12.79
CA ASP A 100 11.47 5.77 -11.78
C ASP A 100 10.58 5.59 -10.53
N TYR A 101 9.25 5.60 -10.70
CA TYR A 101 8.27 5.58 -9.61
C TYR A 101 8.43 4.39 -8.66
N TRP A 102 8.62 3.17 -9.21
CA TRP A 102 8.86 1.99 -8.39
C TRP A 102 10.35 1.71 -8.24
N LYS A 103 10.81 1.62 -6.98
CA LYS A 103 12.17 1.18 -6.62
C LYS A 103 12.26 -0.31 -6.29
N PHE A 104 11.11 -0.97 -6.21
CA PHE A 104 10.88 -2.38 -5.87
C PHE A 104 9.90 -3.00 -6.88
N ASP A 105 9.77 -4.33 -6.92
CA ASP A 105 8.86 -5.00 -7.87
C ASP A 105 7.40 -4.72 -7.50
N LYS A 106 6.52 -4.50 -8.49
CA LYS A 106 5.11 -4.09 -8.28
C LYS A 106 4.28 -5.00 -7.38
N LYS A 107 4.69 -6.25 -7.23
CA LYS A 107 4.00 -7.28 -6.45
C LYS A 107 4.71 -7.62 -5.14
N ASP A 108 5.78 -6.89 -4.81
CA ASP A 108 6.50 -7.07 -3.56
C ASP A 108 5.61 -6.72 -2.36
N VAL A 109 5.94 -7.39 -1.27
CA VAL A 109 5.50 -7.03 0.08
C VAL A 109 6.78 -6.93 0.90
N ILE A 110 6.96 -5.80 1.55
CA ILE A 110 8.19 -5.49 2.27
C ILE A 110 7.89 -5.49 3.76
N GLU A 111 8.63 -6.30 4.50
CA GLU A 111 8.66 -6.34 5.95
C GLU A 111 9.80 -5.44 6.45
N LEU A 112 9.46 -4.44 7.26
CA LEU A 112 10.44 -3.48 7.82
C LEU A 112 9.95 -2.84 9.12
N ASP A 113 10.86 -2.20 9.85
CA ASP A 113 10.49 -1.39 11.01
C ASP A 113 9.70 -0.14 10.58
N TYR A 114 8.68 0.22 11.35
CA TYR A 114 7.78 1.32 11.06
C TYR A 114 8.47 2.68 11.03
N ASN A 115 9.43 2.92 11.93
CA ASN A 115 10.19 4.17 11.90
C ASN A 115 11.08 4.22 10.67
N LEU A 116 11.72 3.10 10.32
CA LEU A 116 12.51 2.98 9.11
C LEU A 116 11.67 3.25 7.84
N LEU A 117 10.42 2.78 7.80
CA LEU A 117 9.49 3.08 6.71
C LEU A 117 9.22 4.59 6.61
N LEU A 118 8.79 5.21 7.71
CA LEU A 118 8.41 6.62 7.70
C LEU A 118 9.58 7.56 7.42
N ASP A 119 10.78 7.22 7.86
CA ASP A 119 11.99 8.02 7.61
C ASP A 119 12.49 7.91 6.15
N HIS A 120 11.93 6.97 5.37
CA HIS A 120 12.37 6.65 4.00
C HIS A 120 11.21 6.44 3.02
N LEU A 121 10.11 7.18 3.17
CA LEU A 121 8.95 7.11 2.27
C LEU A 121 9.32 7.42 0.81
N GLU A 122 10.40 8.15 0.55
CA GLU A 122 10.90 8.46 -0.80
C GLU A 122 11.30 7.23 -1.63
N PHE A 123 11.45 6.06 -1.01
CA PHE A 123 11.72 4.80 -1.73
C PHE A 123 10.47 4.05 -2.15
N PHE A 124 9.31 4.49 -1.72
CA PHE A 124 8.03 3.86 -1.99
C PHE A 124 7.20 4.70 -2.95
N PRO A 125 6.23 4.08 -3.67
CA PRO A 125 5.23 4.83 -4.39
C PRO A 125 4.37 5.68 -3.44
N GLU A 126 3.63 6.64 -4.00
CA GLU A 126 2.78 7.55 -3.22
C GLU A 126 1.63 6.80 -2.54
N ASP A 127 1.03 5.84 -3.23
CA ASP A 127 0.01 4.94 -2.67
C ASP A 127 0.65 3.71 -2.02
N ILE A 128 0.52 3.59 -0.70
CA ILE A 128 0.99 2.41 0.05
C ILE A 128 -0.01 1.94 1.11
N TYR A 129 -0.05 0.64 1.30
CA TYR A 129 -0.85 -0.06 2.31
C TYR A 129 0.09 -0.61 3.38
N ILE A 130 -0.08 -0.15 4.62
CA ILE A 130 0.76 -0.48 5.77
C ILE A 130 -0.07 -1.27 6.78
N THR A 131 0.43 -2.42 7.19
CA THR A 131 -0.26 -3.30 8.15
C THR A 131 0.76 -4.19 8.85
N ASN A 132 0.34 -5.25 9.53
CA ASN A 132 1.23 -6.21 10.18
C ASN A 132 0.75 -7.65 9.95
N GLU A 133 1.44 -8.61 10.56
CA GLU A 133 1.13 -10.04 10.38
C GLU A 133 -0.30 -10.40 10.79
N THR A 134 -0.85 -9.67 11.77
CA THR A 134 -2.16 -9.98 12.35
C THR A 134 -3.33 -9.53 11.48
N LEU A 135 -3.10 -8.62 10.52
CA LEU A 135 -4.13 -8.00 9.67
C LEU A 135 -5.33 -7.49 10.50
N ARG A 136 -5.07 -6.95 11.70
CA ARG A 136 -6.11 -6.37 12.58
C ARG A 136 -6.42 -4.91 12.26
N TRP A 137 -5.48 -4.25 11.61
CA TRP A 137 -5.57 -2.86 11.18
C TRP A 137 -4.82 -2.68 9.86
N THR A 138 -5.12 -1.59 9.17
CA THR A 138 -4.34 -1.07 8.04
C THR A 138 -4.31 0.45 8.09
N ILE A 139 -3.20 1.02 7.64
CA ILE A 139 -3.05 2.45 7.34
C ILE A 139 -2.73 2.54 5.85
N VAL A 140 -3.44 3.39 5.13
CA VAL A 140 -3.22 3.64 3.71
C VAL A 140 -2.81 5.08 3.52
N PHE A 141 -1.66 5.29 2.89
CA PHE A 141 -1.29 6.60 2.34
C PHE A 141 -1.77 6.61 0.90
N THR A 142 -2.56 7.60 0.53
CA THR A 142 -2.99 7.79 -0.86
C THR A 142 -2.16 8.89 -1.51
N HIS A 143 -2.19 8.94 -2.84
CA HIS A 143 -1.68 10.07 -3.61
C HIS A 143 -2.63 11.29 -3.61
N GLU A 144 -3.83 11.16 -3.02
CA GLU A 144 -4.81 12.24 -2.98
C GLU A 144 -4.60 13.17 -1.79
N ASP A 145 -4.94 14.45 -1.98
CA ASP A 145 -4.91 15.47 -0.94
C ASP A 145 -6.34 15.95 -0.60
N ASP A 146 -6.54 16.36 0.65
CA ASP A 146 -7.73 17.07 1.07
C ASP A 146 -7.78 18.50 0.48
N LEU A 147 -8.88 19.22 0.76
CA LEU A 147 -9.08 20.60 0.30
C LEU A 147 -8.04 21.60 0.86
N LEU A 148 -7.25 21.20 1.86
CA LEU A 148 -6.19 22.01 2.47
C LEU A 148 -4.80 21.60 1.96
N GLY A 149 -4.72 20.66 1.00
CA GLY A 149 -3.47 20.16 0.43
C GLY A 149 -2.73 19.19 1.36
N LYS A 150 -3.45 18.53 2.28
CA LYS A 150 -2.87 17.49 3.14
C LYS A 150 -3.23 16.11 2.58
N ARG A 151 -2.23 15.23 2.53
CA ARG A 151 -2.42 13.84 2.10
C ARG A 151 -3.57 13.17 2.85
N LEU A 152 -4.44 12.50 2.10
CA LEU A 152 -5.47 11.63 2.66
C LEU A 152 -4.83 10.35 3.19
N ILE A 153 -5.05 10.09 4.47
CA ILE A 153 -4.57 8.90 5.16
C ILE A 153 -5.78 8.16 5.73
N ILE A 154 -5.97 6.91 5.31
CA ILE A 154 -7.10 6.09 5.72
C ILE A 154 -6.62 5.05 6.73
N GLN A 155 -7.41 4.82 7.77
CA GLN A 155 -7.23 3.74 8.72
C GLN A 155 -8.48 2.85 8.76
N ASP A 156 -8.27 1.53 8.78
CA ASP A 156 -9.28 0.56 9.19
C ASP A 156 -8.73 -0.28 10.34
N GLY A 157 -9.57 -0.58 11.33
CA GLY A 157 -9.21 -1.31 12.55
C GLY A 157 -8.58 -0.44 13.65
N ARG A 158 -8.30 -1.10 14.77
CA ARG A 158 -7.71 -0.47 15.96
C ARG A 158 -6.27 -0.90 16.14
N ILE A 159 -5.41 0.10 16.30
CA ILE A 159 -3.96 0.00 16.52
C ILE A 159 -3.66 0.03 18.02
#